data_AF-A0A381WSQ4-F1
#
_entry.id   AF-A0A381WSQ4-F1
#
_cell.length_a   1.000
_cell.length_b   1.000
_cell.length_c   1.000
_cell.angle_alpha   90.00
_cell.angle_beta   90.00
_cell.angle_gamma   90.00
#
_symmetry.space_group_name_H-M   'P 1'
#
loop_
_entity.id
_entity.type
_entity.pdbx_description
1 polymer ?
#
loop_
_entity_poly.entity_id
_entity_poly.type
_entity_poly.pdbx_seq_one_letter_code
_entity_poly.pdbx_strand_id
1 'polypeptide(L)'
;MIARLSIQFAVVCATGSLYAADFAAADLEFFEKKIRPVLAEHCYKCHSADAKKLKGGLRLDHRAGVLKGGDTRPAIVLSKPQKSLLIEAIG
;
A
#
# COMPACT_ATOMS: atom_id res chain seq x y z
N MET A 1 30.02 40.18 40.94
CA MET A 1 30.55 38.80 40.74
C MET A 1 29.45 37.89 41.24
N ILE A 2 28.57 37.33 40.40
CA ILE A 2 28.73 36.08 39.63
C ILE A 2 27.68 36.16 38.48
N ALA A 3 28.14 36.43 37.26
CA ALA A 3 28.22 35.47 36.15
C ALA A 3 26.85 35.12 35.51
N ARG A 4 26.58 35.79 34.39
CA ARG A 4 25.58 35.38 33.39
C ARG A 4 25.97 34.00 32.84
N LEU A 5 25.06 33.04 32.86
CA LEU A 5 25.18 31.84 32.04
C LEU A 5 23.89 31.64 31.25
N SER A 6 23.89 32.27 30.07
CA SER A 6 23.18 31.79 28.88
C SER A 6 23.67 30.38 28.52
N ILE A 7 22.95 29.66 27.64
CA ILE A 7 23.24 28.36 26.99
C ILE A 7 22.31 27.28 27.54
N GLN A 8 21.52 26.54 26.76
CA GLN A 8 21.07 26.61 25.37
C GLN A 8 19.93 25.58 25.34
N PHE A 9 18.81 25.92 24.72
CA PHE A 9 17.71 25.00 24.46
C PHE A 9 18.21 23.92 23.48
N ALA A 10 18.68 22.77 23.99
CA ALA A 10 19.10 21.65 23.16
C ALA A 10 17.87 20.82 22.78
N VAL A 11 17.07 21.33 21.84
CA VAL A 11 16.13 20.48 21.09
C VAL A 11 16.98 19.58 20.22
N VAL A 12 17.19 18.36 20.70
CA VAL A 12 17.71 17.26 19.88
C VAL A 12 16.61 16.90 18.89
N CYS A 13 16.62 17.56 17.73
CA CYS A 13 15.93 17.08 16.56
C CYS A 13 16.63 15.78 16.13
N ALA A 14 16.16 14.65 16.64
CA ALA A 14 16.46 13.36 16.06
C ALA A 14 15.93 13.38 14.62
N THR A 15 16.83 13.57 13.66
CA THR A 15 16.57 13.43 12.23
C THR A 15 16.38 11.95 11.93
N GLY A 16 15.24 11.40 12.37
CA GLY A 16 14.75 10.13 11.87
C GLY A 16 14.31 10.35 10.42
N SER A 17 15.19 10.04 9.48
CA SER A 17 14.83 9.96 8.07
C SER A 17 13.74 8.90 7.92
N LEU A 18 12.51 9.33 7.72
CA LEU A 18 11.41 8.49 7.26
C LEU A 18 11.72 8.10 5.83
N TYR A 19 12.54 7.06 5.63
CA TYR A 19 12.68 6.45 4.31
C TYR A 19 11.36 5.72 4.00
N ALA A 20 10.48 6.37 3.24
CA ALA A 20 9.53 5.63 2.45
C ALA A 20 10.35 4.71 1.54
N ALA A 21 10.14 3.41 1.60
CA ALA A 21 10.71 2.50 0.62
C ALA A 21 10.07 2.84 -0.74
N ASP A 22 10.74 3.66 -1.53
CA ASP A 22 10.35 3.89 -2.91
C ASP A 22 10.49 2.57 -3.67
N PHE A 23 9.41 2.17 -4.34
CA PHE A 23 9.44 1.02 -5.22
C PHE A 23 10.46 1.26 -6.34
N ALA A 24 11.22 0.23 -6.72
CA ALA A 24 12.11 0.35 -7.86
C ALA A 24 11.29 0.72 -9.10
N ALA A 25 11.81 1.64 -9.93
CA ALA A 25 11.11 2.11 -11.12
C ALA A 25 10.69 0.96 -12.06
N ALA A 26 11.52 -0.09 -12.15
CA ALA A 26 11.22 -1.30 -12.91
C ALA A 26 10.01 -2.07 -12.37
N ASP A 27 9.84 -2.14 -11.05
CA ASP A 27 8.69 -2.83 -10.43
C ASP A 27 7.39 -2.06 -10.70
N LEU A 28 7.43 -0.72 -10.62
CA LEU A 28 6.30 0.13 -10.96
C LEU A 28 5.95 -0.01 -12.44
N GLU A 29 6.93 0.04 -13.34
CA GLU A 29 6.71 -0.16 -14.76
C GLU A 29 6.08 -1.54 -15.05
N PHE A 30 6.58 -2.60 -14.41
CA PHE A 30 6.02 -3.93 -14.53
C PHE A 30 4.56 -3.97 -14.05
N PHE A 31 4.27 -3.40 -12.88
CA PHE A 31 2.91 -3.33 -12.37
C PHE A 31 1.97 -2.61 -13.34
N GLU A 32 2.36 -1.44 -13.82
CA GLU A 32 1.54 -0.63 -14.72
C GLU A 32 1.34 -1.28 -16.10
N LYS A 33 2.36 -1.94 -16.65
CA LYS A 33 2.28 -2.55 -17.99
C LYS A 33 1.74 -3.97 -18.00
N LYS A 34 1.87 -4.73 -16.90
CA LYS A 34 1.57 -6.16 -16.88
C LYS A 34 0.45 -6.54 -15.92
N ILE A 35 0.33 -5.85 -14.78
CA ILE A 35 -0.62 -6.22 -13.73
C ILE A 35 -1.89 -5.38 -13.81
N ARG A 36 -1.77 -4.05 -13.84
CA ARG A 36 -2.93 -3.13 -13.86
C ARG A 36 -3.89 -3.39 -15.04
N PRO A 37 -3.44 -3.69 -16.27
CA PRO A 37 -4.36 -3.93 -17.39
C PRO A 37 -5.25 -5.16 -17.15
N VAL A 38 -4.68 -6.25 -16.62
CA VAL A 38 -5.42 -7.48 -16.30
C VAL A 38 -6.48 -7.21 -15.23
N LEU A 39 -6.13 -6.46 -14.18
CA LEU A 39 -7.08 -6.08 -13.13
C LEU A 39 -8.19 -5.16 -13.67
N ALA A 40 -7.85 -4.23 -14.56
CA ALA A 40 -8.81 -3.33 -15.19
C ALA A 40 -9.83 -4.08 -16.06
N GLU A 41 -9.34 -5.04 -16.86
CA GLU A 41 -10.16 -5.81 -17.77
C GLU A 41 -11.09 -6.80 -17.04
N HIS A 42 -10.57 -7.51 -16.04
CA HIS A 42 -11.28 -8.65 -15.47
C HIS A 42 -11.85 -8.40 -14.07
N CYS A 43 -11.31 -7.44 -13.30
CA CYS A 43 -11.64 -7.31 -11.88
C CYS A 43 -12.37 -6.00 -11.54
N TYR A 44 -11.97 -4.87 -12.12
CA TYR A 44 -12.44 -3.54 -11.69
C TYR A 44 -13.93 -3.31 -11.91
N LYS A 45 -14.56 -3.99 -12.88
CA LYS A 45 -16.02 -3.93 -13.06
C LYS A 45 -16.82 -4.18 -11.77
N CYS A 46 -16.28 -4.98 -10.85
CA CYS A 46 -16.91 -5.27 -9.55
C CYS A 46 -16.08 -4.87 -8.32
N HIS A 47 -14.78 -4.59 -8.47
CA HIS A 47 -13.82 -4.43 -7.36
C HIS A 47 -12.98 -3.14 -7.46
N SER A 48 -13.56 -2.03 -7.92
CA SER A 48 -12.92 -0.71 -7.95
C SER A 48 -13.86 0.39 -7.41
N ALA A 49 -13.37 1.63 -7.32
CA ALA A 49 -14.19 2.81 -7.02
C ALA A 49 -15.34 2.98 -8.01
N ASP A 50 -15.09 2.65 -9.28
CA ASP A 50 -16.02 2.89 -10.38
C ASP A 50 -17.01 1.72 -10.57
N ALA A 51 -16.92 0.69 -9.73
CA ALA A 51 -17.83 -0.44 -9.78
C ALA A 51 -19.27 0.00 -9.43
N LYS A 52 -20.23 -0.27 -10.32
CA LYS A 52 -21.66 -0.02 -10.08
C LYS A 52 -22.16 -0.68 -8.78
N LYS A 53 -21.59 -1.83 -8.44
CA LYS A 53 -21.79 -2.52 -7.17
C LYS A 53 -20.47 -3.11 -6.72
N LEU A 54 -19.99 -2.65 -5.57
CA LEU A 54 -18.78 -3.19 -4.96
C LEU A 54 -19.07 -4.58 -4.39
N LYS A 55 -18.45 -5.62 -4.95
CA LYS A 55 -18.66 -6.99 -4.47
C LYS A 55 -17.72 -7.32 -3.31
N GLY A 56 -18.27 -7.91 -2.26
CA GLY A 56 -17.51 -8.40 -1.09
C GLY A 56 -16.67 -7.34 -0.40
N GLY A 57 -17.03 -6.06 -0.48
CA GLY A 57 -16.28 -4.94 0.09
C GLY A 57 -14.86 -4.74 -0.47
N LEU A 58 -14.48 -5.48 -1.52
CA LEU A 58 -13.09 -5.60 -1.96
C LEU A 58 -12.73 -4.55 -3.02
N ARG A 59 -11.61 -3.86 -2.80
CA ARG A 59 -11.03 -2.84 -3.69
C ARG A 59 -9.65 -3.29 -4.18
N LEU A 60 -9.52 -3.50 -5.49
CA LEU A 60 -8.28 -3.93 -6.14
C LEU A 60 -7.56 -2.80 -6.90
N ASP A 61 -8.17 -1.62 -6.95
CA ASP A 61 -7.70 -0.45 -7.71
C ASP A 61 -6.71 0.44 -6.95
N HIS A 62 -6.47 0.17 -5.67
CA HIS A 62 -5.50 0.89 -4.86
C HIS A 62 -4.90 -0.01 -3.76
N ARG A 63 -3.65 0.31 -3.36
CA ARG A 63 -2.84 -0.52 -2.46
C ARG A 63 -3.51 -0.80 -1.11
N ALA A 64 -4.07 0.23 -0.48
CA ALA A 64 -4.69 0.07 0.85
C ALA A 64 -5.88 -0.89 0.81
N GLY A 65 -6.71 -0.82 -0.24
CA GLY A 65 -7.83 -1.74 -0.46
C GLY A 65 -7.37 -3.19 -0.64
N VAL A 66 -6.32 -3.42 -1.43
CA VAL A 66 -5.75 -4.75 -1.65
C VAL A 66 -5.22 -5.36 -0.35
N LEU A 67 -4.53 -4.56 0.47
CA LEU A 67 -3.97 -5.03 1.74
C LEU A 67 -5.02 -5.24 2.82
N LYS A 68 -6.05 -4.40 2.88
CA LYS A 68 -7.18 -4.58 3.79
C LYS A 68 -7.98 -5.83 3.40
N GLY A 69 -8.20 -6.03 2.11
CA GLY A 69 -9.12 -7.02 1.60
C GLY A 69 -10.59 -6.58 1.71
N GLY A 70 -11.46 -7.54 1.40
CA GLY A 70 -12.91 -7.37 1.48
C GLY A 70 -13.48 -7.83 2.82
N ASP A 71 -14.72 -8.30 2.79
CA ASP A 71 -15.49 -8.72 3.98
C ASP A 71 -14.93 -9.98 4.67
N THR A 72 -13.98 -10.69 4.03
CA THR A 72 -13.44 -11.96 4.51
C THR A 72 -12.04 -11.80 5.10
N ARG A 73 -11.03 -11.63 4.25
CA ARG A 73 -9.60 -11.64 4.59
C ARG A 73 -8.81 -10.75 3.62
N PRO A 74 -7.55 -10.39 3.95
CA PRO A 74 -6.68 -9.64 3.04
C PRO A 74 -6.61 -10.25 1.64
N ALA A 75 -6.70 -9.40 0.61
CA ALA A 75 -6.58 -9.86 -0.77
C ALA A 75 -5.14 -10.26 -1.09
N ILE A 76 -4.14 -9.54 -0.55
CA ILE A 76 -2.71 -9.89 -0.66
C ILE A 76 -2.03 -9.87 0.72
N VAL A 77 -1.22 -10.90 0.98
CA VAL A 77 -0.31 -11.00 2.11
C VAL A 77 1.13 -10.87 1.61
N LEU A 78 1.74 -9.69 1.81
CA LEU A 78 3.03 -9.30 1.21
C LEU A 78 4.17 -10.31 1.42
N SER A 79 4.28 -10.89 2.61
CA SER A 79 5.35 -11.83 2.93
C SER A 79 5.04 -13.29 2.55
N LYS A 80 3.78 -13.61 2.24
CA LYS A 80 3.32 -14.99 2.01
C LYS A 80 2.23 -15.01 0.92
N PRO A 81 2.59 -14.81 -0.36
CA PRO A 81 1.63 -14.71 -1.46
C PRO A 81 0.65 -15.89 -1.52
N GLN A 82 1.09 -17.10 -1.19
CA GLN A 82 0.26 -18.31 -1.18
C GLN A 82 -0.87 -18.29 -0.14
N LYS A 83 -0.83 -17.37 0.83
CA LYS A 83 -1.90 -17.15 1.81
C LYS A 83 -2.86 -16.03 1.40
N SER A 84 -2.65 -15.44 0.23
CA SER A 84 -3.42 -14.32 -0.30
C SER A 84 -4.69 -14.82 -0.96
N LEU A 85 -5.83 -14.22 -0.62
CA LEU A 85 -7.12 -14.58 -1.22
C LEU A 85 -7.13 -14.31 -2.73
N LEU A 86 -6.44 -13.27 -3.22
CA LEU A 86 -6.39 -12.98 -4.65
C LEU A 86 -5.70 -14.09 -5.45
N ILE A 87 -4.66 -14.71 -4.88
CA ILE A 87 -3.94 -15.82 -5.54
C ILE A 87 -4.80 -17.08 -5.56
N GLU A 88 -5.54 -17.34 -4.49
CA GLU A 88 -6.52 -18.44 -4.41
C GLU A 88 -7.68 -18.27 -5.41
N ALA A 89 -8.12 -17.04 -5.68
CA ALA A 89 -9.27 -16.77 -6.53
C ALA A 89 -8.98 -16.87 -8.05
N ILE A 90 -7.70 -16.78 -8.45
CA ILE A 90 -7.28 -16.80 -9.87
C ILE A 90 -6.47 -18.04 -10.26
N GLY A 91 -6.11 -18.87 -9.27
CA GLY A 91 -5.42 -20.16 -9.47
C GLY A 91 -6.41 -21.30 -9.62
#